data_AF-A0A1Z5HDA5-F1
#
_entry.id   AF-A0A1Z5HDA5-F1
#
_cell.length_a   1.000
_cell.length_b   1.000
_cell.length_c   1.000
_cell.angle_alpha   90.00
_cell.angle_beta   90.00
_cell.angle_gamma   90.00
#
_symmetry.space_group_name_H-M   'P 1'
#
loop_
_entity.id
_entity.type
_entity.pdbx_description
1 polymer ?
#
loop_
_entity_poly.entity_id
_entity_poly.type
_entity_poly.pdbx_seq_one_letter_code
_entity_poly.pdbx_strand_id
1 'polypeptide(L)' 'MRTNIVIDDDLINEAISLTGIRTKRELVDLALQELVTKRKKKDLFKLAGQIEFREDFNHKEDRVIRQDFD' A
#
# COMPACT_ATOMS: atom_id res chain seq x y z
N MET A 1 13.66 16.25 -9.05
CA MET A 1 13.00 17.34 -9.80
C MET A 1 12.38 18.30 -8.79
N ARG A 2 12.53 19.61 -8.96
CA ARG A 2 11.88 20.59 -8.08
C ARG A 2 10.64 21.11 -8.78
N THR A 3 9.47 20.92 -8.17
CA THR A 3 8.18 21.26 -8.74
C THR A 3 7.40 22.07 -7.71
N ASN A 4 6.73 23.13 -8.15
CA ASN A 4 5.80 23.86 -7.31
C ASN A 4 4.39 23.33 -7.58
N ILE A 5 3.71 22.87 -6.54
CA ILE A 5 2.36 22.30 -6.61
C ILE A 5 1.55 22.81 -5.43
N VAL A 6 0.29 23.12 -5.67
CA VAL A 6 -0.66 23.48 -4.62
C VAL A 6 -1.21 22.18 -4.04
N ILE A 7 -1.05 22.00 -2.73
CA ILE A 7 -1.55 20.85 -1.99
C ILE A 7 -2.38 21.38 -0.82
N ASP A 8 -3.46 20.69 -0.50
CA ASP A 8 -4.27 20.96 0.69
C ASP A 8 -3.43 20.75 1.97
N ASP A 9 -3.33 21.79 2.80
CA ASP A 9 -2.57 21.73 4.04
C ASP A 9 -3.24 20.82 5.09
N ASP A 10 -4.56 20.69 5.09
CA ASP A 10 -5.28 19.81 6.01
C ASP A 10 -4.93 18.34 5.73
N LEU A 11 -4.88 17.97 4.45
CA LEU A 11 -4.46 16.64 4.00
C LEU A 11 -3.00 16.34 4.39
N ILE A 12 -2.11 17.32 4.27
CA ILE A 12 -0.70 17.18 4.69
C ILE A 12 -0.63 16.96 6.20
N ASN A 13 -1.37 17.75 6.99
CA ASN A 13 -1.35 17.64 8.45
C ASN A 13 -1.89 16.28 8.92
N GLU A 14 -2.98 15.81 8.32
CA GLU A 14 -3.53 14.47 8.58
C GLU A 14 -2.49 13.40 8.25
N ALA A 15 -1.90 13.45 7.05
CA ALA A 15 -0.93 12.46 6.62
C ALA A 15 0.36 12.49 7.47
N ILE A 16 0.82 13.66 7.94
CA ILE A 16 1.92 13.78 8.91
C ILE A 16 1.55 13.11 10.23
N SER A 17 0.34 13.35 10.74
CA SER A 17 -0.11 12.75 12.00
C SER A 17 -0.19 11.22 11.93
N LEU A 18 -0.59 10.68 10.79
CA LEU A 18 -0.71 9.23 10.56
C LEU A 18 0.64 8.56 10.33
N THR A 19 1.59 9.24 9.68
CA THR A 19 2.87 8.64 9.26
C THR A 19 4.05 8.98 10.18
N GLY A 20 3.93 10.04 10.99
CA GLY A 20 5.02 10.58 11.81
C GLY A 20 6.14 11.28 11.01
N ILE A 21 5.94 11.50 9.70
CA ILE A 21 6.96 12.11 8.83
C ILE A 21 7.08 13.61 9.11
N ARG A 22 8.32 14.09 9.21
CA ARG A 22 8.60 15.47 9.59
C ARG A 22 8.63 16.45 8.41
N THR A 23 8.85 15.95 7.19
CA THR A 23 9.06 16.81 6.02
C THR A 23 8.01 16.58 4.93
N LYS A 24 7.49 17.67 4.36
CA LYS A 24 6.54 17.61 3.23
C LYS A 24 7.13 16.84 2.04
N ARG A 25 8.45 16.93 1.82
CA ARG A 25 9.14 16.20 0.74
C ARG A 25 9.06 14.68 0.93
N GLU A 26 9.46 14.19 2.10
CA GLU A 26 9.45 12.74 2.37
C GLU A 26 8.03 12.18 2.36
N LEU A 27 7.07 12.96 2.83
CA LEU A 27 5.66 12.58 2.79
C LEU A 27 5.18 12.40 1.34
N VAL A 28 5.51 13.33 0.45
CA VAL A 28 5.16 13.25 -0.97
C VAL A 28 5.87 12.08 -1.65
N ASP A 29 7.16 11.85 -1.35
CA ASP A 29 7.91 10.71 -1.88
C ASP A 29 7.27 9.37 -1.44
N LEU A 30 6.89 9.24 -0.16
CA LEU A 30 6.19 8.06 0.36
C LEU A 30 4.84 7.86 -0.35
N ALA A 31 4.03 8.90 -0.43
CA ALA A 31 2.71 8.83 -1.06
C ALA A 31 2.78 8.36 -2.52
N LEU A 32 3.77 8.85 -3.28
CA LEU A 32 4.01 8.42 -4.66
C LEU A 32 4.46 6.96 -4.74
N GLN A 33 5.37 6.53 -3.85
CA GLN A 33 5.81 5.13 -3.79
C GLN A 33 4.65 4.18 -3.47
N GLU A 34 3.80 4.54 -2.50
CA GLU A 34 2.61 3.76 -2.16
C GLU A 34 1.61 3.71 -3.31
N LEU A 35 1.37 4.83 -3.99
CA LEU A 35 0.49 4.88 -5.14
C LEU A 35 0.97 3.94 -6.26
N VAL A 36 2.25 4.00 -6.60
CA VAL A 36 2.86 3.12 -7.61
C VAL A 36 2.76 1.67 -7.18
N THR A 37 3.11 1.35 -5.93
CA THR A 37 3.05 -0.01 -5.39
C THR A 37 1.63 -0.56 -5.41
N LYS A 38 0.64 0.23 -4.98
CA LYS A 38 -0.78 -0.13 -5.00
C LYS A 38 -1.31 -0.34 -6.41
N ARG A 39 -0.84 0.45 -7.38
CA ARG A 39 -1.19 0.28 -8.80
C ARG A 39 -0.51 -0.95 -9.41
N LYS A 40 0.76 -1.22 -9.08
CA LYS A 40 1.46 -2.45 -9.48
C LYS A 40 0.81 -3.71 -8.91
N LYS A 41 0.23 -3.66 -7.70
CA LYS A 41 -0.57 -4.78 -7.18
C LYS A 41 -1.82 -5.09 -8.01
N LYS A 42 -2.41 -4.13 -8.74
CA LYS A 42 -3.52 -4.46 -9.68
C LYS A 42 -3.07 -5.34 -10.83
N ASP A 43 -1.76 -5.42 -11.09
CA ASP A 43 -1.15 -6.32 -12.05
C ASP A 43 -1.13 -7.79 -11.56
N LEU A 44 -1.65 -8.09 -10.37
CA LEU A 44 -1.93 -9.46 -9.92
C LEU A 44 -2.80 -10.24 -10.93
N PHE A 45 -3.65 -9.55 -11.71
CA PHE A 45 -4.36 -10.18 -12.82
C PHE A 45 -3.43 -10.78 -13.89
N LYS A 46 -2.19 -10.27 -14.06
CA LYS A 46 -1.21 -10.88 -14.96
C LYS A 46 -0.68 -12.22 -14.44
N LEU A 47 -0.72 -12.43 -13.13
CA LEU A 47 -0.38 -13.72 -12.53
C LEU A 47 -1.52 -14.73 -12.61
N ALA A 48 -2.75 -14.31 -12.94
CA ALA A 48 -3.87 -15.24 -13.11
C ALA A 48 -3.58 -16.22 -14.26
N GLY A 49 -3.52 -17.51 -13.95
CA GLY A 49 -3.16 -18.58 -14.89
C GLY A 49 -1.65 -18.82 -15.05
N GLN A 50 -0.78 -18.04 -14.38
CA GLN A 50 0.67 -18.29 -14.32
C GLN A 50 1.11 -18.96 -13.01
N ILE A 51 0.24 -18.96 -12.01
CA ILE A 51 0.47 -19.61 -10.73
C ILE A 51 -0.56 -20.71 -10.52
N GLU A 52 -0.07 -21.88 -10.08
CA GLU A 52 -0.92 -22.96 -9.61
C GLU A 52 -1.07 -22.85 -8.10
N PHE A 53 -2.30 -23.06 -7.62
CA PHE A 53 -2.53 -23.20 -6.19
C PHE A 53 -1.98 -24.56 -5.74
N ARG A 54 -1.62 -24.65 -4.46
CA ARG A 54 -1.30 -25.95 -3.86
C ARG A 54 -2.52 -26.86 -3.95
N GLU A 55 -2.30 -28.16 -4.16
CA GLU A 55 -3.39 -29.14 -4.35
C GLU A 55 -4.35 -29.22 -3.16
N ASP A 56 -3.84 -28.93 -1.96
CA ASP A 56 -4.57 -28.92 -0.70
C ASP A 56 -5.08 -27.54 -0.29
N PHE A 57 -5.01 -26.53 -1.17
CA PHE A 57 -5.44 -25.17 -0.85
C PHE A 57 -6.94 -25.11 -0.55
N ASN A 58 -7.28 -24.76 0.69
CA ASN A 58 -8.66 -24.64 1.14
C ASN A 58 -8.90 -23.26 1.73
N HIS A 59 -9.50 -22.37 0.94
CA HIS A 59 -9.78 -20.98 1.33
C HIS A 59 -10.61 -20.80 2.62
N LYS A 60 -11.33 -21.82 3.12
CA LYS A 60 -12.08 -21.75 4.38
C LYS A 60 -11.22 -22.15 5.57
N GLU A 61 -10.44 -23.22 5.42
CA GLU A 61 -9.52 -23.71 6.45
C GLU A 61 -8.32 -22.77 6.60
N ASP A 62 -7.79 -22.26 5.49
CA ASP A 62 -6.65 -21.34 5.47
C ASP A 62 -7.02 -19.91 5.89
N ARG A 63 -8.32 -19.58 5.95
CA ARG A 63 -8.82 -18.31 6.50
C ARG A 63 -8.89 -18.36 8.02
N VAL A 64 -7.83 -18.86 8.67
CA VAL A 64 -7.60 -18.53 10.07
C VAL A 64 -7.09 -17.09 10.06
N ILE A 65 -7.98 -16.16 10.42
CA ILE A 65 -7.60 -14.79 10.73
C ILE A 65 -6.47 -14.89 11.75
N ARG A 66 -5.36 -14.18 11.54
CA ARG A 66 -4.29 -13.99 12.53
C ARG A 66 -4.89 -13.42 13.81
N GLN A 67 -5.49 -14.27 14.62
CA GLN A 67 -5.52 -14.17 16.05
C GLN A 67 -4.08 -14.45 16.46
N ASP A 68 -3.53 -13.67 17.39
CA ASP A 68 -2.13 -13.71 17.85
C ASP A 68 -1.19 -12.73 17.12
N PHE A 69 -1.50 -11.44 17.27
CA PHE A 69 -0.48 -10.44 17.55
C PHE A 69 -0.87 -9.73 18.85
N ASP A 70 -0.60 -10.39 19.98
CA ASP A 70 -0.31 -9.73 21.25
C ASP A 70 1.19 -9.38 21.27
#